data_AF-Q8HZR1-F1
#
_entry.id   AF-Q8HZR1-F1
#
_cell.length_a   1.000
_cell.length_b   1.000
_cell.length_c   1.000
_cell.angle_alpha   90.00
_cell.angle_beta   90.00
_cell.angle_gamma   90.00
#
_symmetry.space_group_name_H-M   'P 1'
#
loop_
_entity.id
_entity.type
_entity.pdbx_description
1 polymer ?
#
loop_
_entity_poly.entity_id
_entity_poly.type
_entity_poly.pdbx_seq_one_letter_code
_entity_poly.pdbx_strand_id
1 'polypeptide(L)'
;MSRGSRLHRWPLLLLLLLLLPPPPVLPAEARTPAPVNPCCYYPCQHQGICVRFGLDRYQCDCTRTGYSGPNCTIPELWTWLRNSLRPSPSFLHFLLTHGRWFWEFINATFIRDMLMRLVLTARSNLIPSPPTYNIAHDYISWESFSNVSYYTRVLPSVPQDCPTPMGTKGKKQLPDAQLLGRRFLLRRKFIPDPQGTNLMFAFFAQHFTHQFFKTSGKMGPGFTKALGHGVDLGHIYGDNLDRQYQLRLFKDGKLKYQVLDGEMYPPSVEEAPVLMHYPRGILPQSQMAVGQEVFGLLPGLMLYATLWLREHNRVCDLLKAEHPTWGDEQLFQTARLILIGETIKIVIEEYVQQLSGYFLQLKFDPELLFSAQFQYRNRIAMEFNQLYHWHPLMPDSFWVGSQEYSYEQFLFNTSMLTHYGIEALVDAFSRQSAGRIGGGRNIDHHVLHVAVETIKESRELRLQPFNEYRKRFGMRPYMSFQELTGEKEMAAELEELYGDIDALEFYPGLLLEKCHPNSIFGESMIEIGAPFSLKGLLGNPICSPEYWKPSTFGGEMGFNMVKTATLKKLVCLNTKTCPYVSFRVPDPHQDGGPGVERPSTEL
;
A
#
# COMPACT_ATOMS: atom_id res chain seq x y z
N MET A 1 48.89 34.82 34.74
CA MET A 1 49.00 35.90 35.74
C MET A 1 48.35 35.43 37.04
N SER A 2 49.14 35.38 38.12
CA SER A 2 48.78 35.42 39.57
C SER A 2 47.74 34.40 40.09
N ARG A 3 47.88 33.65 41.18
CA ARG A 3 48.83 33.41 42.29
C ARG A 3 48.22 32.16 42.98
N GLY A 4 48.97 31.15 43.40
CA GLY A 4 49.49 31.15 44.76
C GLY A 4 49.76 29.72 45.24
N SER A 5 51.00 29.52 45.66
CA SER A 5 51.65 28.31 46.16
C SER A 5 51.44 28.08 47.66
N ARG A 6 51.31 26.83 48.11
CA ARG A 6 51.95 26.27 49.33
C ARG A 6 52.25 24.79 49.07
N LEU A 7 53.53 24.38 48.95
CA LEU A 7 54.42 23.92 50.05
C LEU A 7 53.78 22.71 50.77
N HIS A 8 54.40 21.55 50.99
CA HIS A 8 55.74 21.01 50.73
C HIS A 8 55.68 19.54 51.21
N ARG A 9 56.71 18.73 50.89
CA ARG A 9 57.17 17.55 51.65
C ARG A 9 56.36 16.25 51.51
N TRP A 10 56.79 15.39 50.57
CA TRP A 10 57.40 14.05 50.82
C TRP A 10 57.44 13.22 49.51
N PRO A 11 58.57 13.19 48.79
CA PRO A 11 58.80 12.20 47.74
C PRO A 11 59.72 11.12 48.30
N LEU A 12 59.17 10.08 48.94
CA LEU A 12 59.94 8.86 49.26
C LEU A 12 59.10 7.60 49.47
N LEU A 13 57.76 7.68 49.46
CA LEU A 13 56.91 6.47 49.57
C LEU A 13 56.53 5.83 48.22
N LEU A 14 56.75 6.47 47.08
CA LEU A 14 56.26 5.96 45.79
C LEU A 14 57.11 4.84 45.16
N LEU A 15 58.32 4.56 45.67
CA LEU A 15 59.16 3.50 45.09
C LEU A 15 58.97 2.11 45.72
N LEU A 16 58.36 1.98 46.91
CA LEU A 16 58.13 0.67 47.53
C LEU A 16 56.82 -0.03 47.12
N LEU A 17 55.88 0.69 46.49
CA LEU A 17 54.61 0.11 46.01
C LEU A 17 54.76 -0.74 44.73
N LEU A 18 55.92 -0.71 44.08
CA LEU A 18 56.19 -1.50 42.86
C LEU A 18 56.66 -2.94 43.13
N LEU A 19 56.80 -3.35 44.40
CA LEU A 19 57.25 -4.70 44.79
C LEU A 19 56.16 -5.56 45.43
N LEU A 20 54.89 -5.11 45.42
CA LEU A 20 53.79 -5.94 45.89
C LEU A 20 53.32 -6.88 44.78
N PRO A 21 53.20 -8.20 45.06
CA PRO A 21 52.64 -9.15 44.11
C PRO A 21 51.20 -8.72 43.75
N PRO A 22 50.77 -8.96 42.50
CA PRO A 22 49.42 -8.61 42.08
C PRO A 22 48.42 -9.30 43.01
N PRO A 23 47.31 -8.62 43.37
CA PRO A 23 46.26 -9.25 44.15
C PRO A 23 45.74 -10.47 43.39
N PRO A 24 45.28 -11.52 44.09
CA PRO A 24 44.68 -12.67 43.45
C PRO A 24 43.53 -12.18 42.56
N VAL A 25 43.59 -12.56 41.28
CA VAL A 25 42.50 -12.33 40.33
C VAL A 25 41.30 -13.11 40.88
N LEU A 26 40.36 -12.40 41.50
CA LEU A 26 39.05 -12.93 41.82
C LEU A 26 38.44 -13.42 40.50
N PRO A 27 37.81 -14.60 40.47
CA PRO A 27 37.03 -15.00 39.32
C PRO A 27 36.05 -13.87 39.03
N ALA A 28 36.01 -13.38 37.79
CA ALA A 28 34.96 -12.47 37.38
C ALA A 28 33.63 -13.12 37.78
N GLU A 29 32.90 -12.49 38.70
CA GLU A 29 31.53 -12.88 39.01
C GLU A 29 30.82 -13.08 37.68
N ALA A 30 30.24 -14.27 37.51
CA ALA A 30 29.36 -14.55 36.39
C ALA A 30 28.30 -13.45 36.37
N ARG A 31 28.46 -12.48 35.46
CA ARG A 31 27.51 -11.38 35.29
C ARG A 31 26.16 -12.06 35.11
N THR A 32 25.27 -11.87 36.08
CA THR A 32 23.87 -12.22 35.94
C THR A 32 23.41 -11.65 34.59
N PRO A 33 22.80 -12.45 33.71
CA PRO A 33 22.40 -11.96 32.40
C PRO A 33 21.53 -10.73 32.62
N ALA A 34 21.90 -9.63 31.96
CA ALA A 34 21.15 -8.37 32.08
C ALA A 34 19.66 -8.66 31.84
N PRO A 35 18.75 -8.07 32.63
CA PRO A 35 17.32 -8.35 32.52
C PRO A 35 16.85 -8.05 31.09
N VAL A 36 16.24 -9.06 30.46
CA VAL A 36 15.68 -8.95 29.11
C VAL A 36 14.56 -7.91 29.12
N ASN A 37 14.48 -7.09 28.09
CA ASN A 37 13.37 -6.16 27.93
C ASN A 37 12.02 -6.90 27.95
N PRO A 38 11.14 -6.64 28.93
CA PRO A 38 9.88 -7.37 29.05
C PRO A 38 8.95 -7.16 27.85
N CYS A 39 9.05 -6.04 27.13
CA CYS A 39 8.22 -5.80 25.94
C CYS A 39 8.65 -6.65 24.73
N CYS A 40 9.80 -7.34 24.77
CA CYS A 40 10.21 -8.31 23.73
C CYS A 40 9.34 -9.57 23.68
N TYR A 41 8.56 -9.82 24.73
CA TYR A 41 7.61 -10.94 24.80
C TYR A 41 6.23 -10.60 24.20
N TYR A 42 6.05 -9.37 23.70
CA TYR A 42 4.76 -8.84 23.23
C TYR A 42 3.61 -9.12 24.22
N PRO A 43 3.78 -8.75 25.52
CA PRO A 43 2.90 -9.25 26.58
C PRO A 43 1.48 -8.66 26.49
N CYS A 44 1.34 -7.42 26.03
CA CYS A 44 0.07 -6.71 26.00
C CYS A 44 -0.78 -7.13 24.80
N GLN A 45 -1.89 -7.83 25.06
CA GLN A 45 -2.80 -8.32 24.02
C GLN A 45 -3.84 -7.26 23.64
N HIS A 46 -4.61 -7.53 22.58
CA HIS A 46 -5.79 -6.74 22.18
C HIS A 46 -5.54 -5.23 22.05
N GLN A 47 -4.38 -4.85 21.49
CA GLN A 47 -3.94 -3.46 21.29
C GLN A 47 -3.56 -2.73 22.58
N GLY A 48 -3.39 -3.43 23.70
CA GLY A 48 -2.77 -2.85 24.89
C GLY A 48 -1.34 -2.39 24.63
N ILE A 49 -0.93 -1.28 25.24
CA ILE A 49 0.37 -0.66 24.98
C ILE A 49 1.36 -1.09 26.07
N CYS A 50 2.46 -1.74 25.68
CA CYS A 50 3.53 -2.11 26.61
C CYS A 50 4.38 -0.89 26.96
N VAL A 51 4.38 -0.52 28.23
CA VAL A 51 5.21 0.56 28.78
C VAL A 51 6.22 -0.06 29.74
N ARG A 52 7.50 0.23 29.54
CA ARG A 52 8.58 -0.26 30.41
C ARG A 52 8.64 0.57 31.70
N PHE A 53 8.70 -0.09 32.86
CA PHE A 53 8.76 0.54 34.18
C PHE A 53 9.97 0.02 34.96
N GLY A 54 10.81 0.93 35.47
CA GLY A 54 12.04 0.54 36.14
C GLY A 54 12.99 -0.23 35.20
N LEU A 55 13.78 -1.15 35.74
CA LEU A 55 14.83 -1.85 34.99
C LEU A 55 14.30 -3.10 34.27
N ASP A 56 13.38 -3.83 34.90
CA ASP A 56 12.94 -5.18 34.54
C ASP A 56 11.41 -5.37 34.54
N ARG A 57 10.61 -4.34 34.86
CA ARG A 57 9.14 -4.43 34.90
C ARG A 57 8.50 -3.76 33.68
N TYR A 58 7.25 -4.12 33.45
CA TYR A 58 6.38 -3.49 32.45
C TYR A 58 4.97 -3.34 33.00
N GLN A 59 4.18 -2.50 32.34
CA GLN A 59 2.73 -2.43 32.51
C GLN A 59 2.08 -2.33 31.13
N CYS A 60 0.89 -2.91 31.00
CA CYS A 60 0.07 -2.75 29.81
C CYS A 60 -1.00 -1.69 30.06
N ASP A 61 -1.02 -0.65 29.22
CA ASP A 61 -2.16 0.26 29.18
C ASP A 61 -3.29 -0.38 28.38
N CYS A 62 -4.35 -0.81 29.07
CA CYS A 62 -5.52 -1.46 28.49
C CYS A 62 -6.67 -0.47 28.18
N THR A 63 -6.43 0.84 28.28
CA THR A 63 -7.48 1.87 28.12
C THR A 63 -8.27 1.69 26.84
N ARG A 64 -9.60 1.52 26.96
CA ARG A 64 -10.56 1.34 25.86
C ARG A 64 -10.24 0.18 24.89
N THR A 65 -9.46 -0.80 25.32
CA THR A 65 -9.28 -2.06 24.56
C THR A 65 -10.51 -2.96 24.64
N GLY A 66 -11.38 -2.74 25.64
CA GLY A 66 -12.48 -3.65 26.01
C GLY A 66 -12.00 -4.86 26.84
N TYR A 67 -10.74 -4.83 27.29
CA TYR A 67 -10.09 -5.83 28.12
C TYR A 67 -9.43 -5.19 29.35
N SER A 68 -9.20 -6.01 30.37
CA SER A 68 -8.54 -5.65 31.62
C SER A 68 -7.50 -6.71 32.04
N GLY A 69 -6.88 -6.52 33.20
CA GLY A 69 -5.84 -7.40 33.76
C GLY A 69 -4.42 -7.03 33.29
N PRO A 70 -3.38 -7.71 33.83
CA PRO A 70 -1.98 -7.32 33.64
C PRO A 70 -1.51 -7.26 32.17
N ASN A 71 -2.11 -8.08 31.31
CA ASN A 71 -1.76 -8.25 29.89
C ASN A 71 -2.92 -7.91 28.93
N CYS A 72 -3.98 -7.25 29.42
CA CYS A 72 -5.20 -6.95 28.66
C CYS A 72 -5.89 -8.20 28.08
N THR A 73 -6.08 -9.23 28.91
CA THR A 73 -6.63 -10.54 28.50
C THR A 73 -7.99 -10.86 29.10
N ILE A 74 -8.47 -10.11 30.09
CA ILE A 74 -9.76 -10.34 30.74
C ILE A 74 -10.83 -9.49 30.02
N PRO A 75 -11.71 -10.08 29.19
CA PRO A 75 -12.68 -9.30 28.43
C PRO A 75 -13.75 -8.70 29.33
N GLU A 76 -14.17 -7.48 29.01
CA GLU A 76 -15.44 -6.94 29.52
C GLU A 76 -16.63 -7.75 28.97
N LEU A 77 -17.79 -7.71 29.65
CA LEU A 77 -18.97 -8.49 29.28
C LEU A 77 -19.38 -8.29 27.80
N TRP A 78 -19.44 -7.04 27.34
CA TRP A 78 -19.80 -6.71 25.96
C TRP A 78 -18.73 -7.15 24.95
N THR A 79 -17.46 -7.05 25.32
CA THR A 79 -16.34 -7.52 24.49
C THR A 79 -16.39 -9.04 24.32
N TRP A 80 -16.62 -9.77 25.41
CA TRP A 80 -16.78 -11.22 25.40
C TRP A 80 -17.95 -11.64 24.50
N LEU A 81 -19.11 -10.98 24.64
CA LEU A 81 -20.30 -11.26 23.84
C LEU A 81 -20.04 -11.01 22.35
N ARG A 82 -19.48 -9.84 22.01
CA ARG A 82 -19.13 -9.46 20.64
C ARG A 82 -18.19 -10.48 20.00
N ASN A 83 -17.15 -10.88 20.72
CA ASN A 83 -16.15 -11.82 20.19
C ASN A 83 -16.70 -13.24 20.06
N SER A 84 -17.56 -13.66 20.97
CA SER A 84 -18.22 -14.98 20.91
C SER A 84 -19.20 -15.10 19.75
N LEU A 85 -19.87 -14.01 19.39
CA LEU A 85 -20.83 -13.95 18.27
C LEU A 85 -20.17 -13.60 16.92
N ARG A 86 -18.90 -13.15 16.90
CA ARG A 86 -18.23 -12.73 15.68
C ARG A 86 -17.89 -13.96 14.82
N PRO A 87 -18.41 -14.07 13.59
CA PRO A 87 -17.99 -15.13 12.67
C PRO A 87 -16.51 -15.00 12.31
N SER A 88 -15.88 -16.12 11.93
CA SER A 88 -14.51 -16.09 11.43
C SER A 88 -14.42 -15.31 10.11
N PRO A 89 -13.27 -14.67 9.80
CA PRO A 89 -13.09 -14.00 8.51
C PRO A 89 -13.30 -14.95 7.33
N SER A 90 -12.78 -16.17 7.41
CA SER A 90 -13.03 -17.23 6.43
C SER A 90 -14.53 -17.54 6.19
N PHE A 91 -15.37 -17.53 7.23
CA PHE A 91 -16.82 -17.73 7.07
C PHE A 91 -17.50 -16.49 6.45
N LEU A 92 -17.08 -15.29 6.83
CA LEU A 92 -17.56 -14.05 6.20
C LEU A 92 -17.20 -14.00 4.71
N HIS A 93 -15.97 -14.40 4.35
CA HIS A 93 -15.54 -14.54 2.96
C HIS A 93 -16.45 -15.51 2.20
N PHE A 94 -16.71 -16.70 2.78
CA PHE A 94 -17.64 -17.66 2.19
C PHE A 94 -19.02 -17.05 1.93
N LEU A 95 -19.61 -16.33 2.89
CA LEU A 95 -20.89 -15.67 2.70
C LEU A 95 -20.84 -14.63 1.56
N LEU A 96 -19.77 -13.84 1.48
CA LEU A 96 -19.62 -12.79 0.48
C LEU A 96 -19.35 -13.30 -0.93
N THR A 97 -18.89 -14.55 -1.09
CA THR A 97 -18.57 -15.15 -2.40
C THR A 97 -19.53 -16.27 -2.83
N HIS A 98 -20.58 -16.56 -2.07
CA HIS A 98 -21.57 -17.60 -2.38
C HIS A 98 -22.99 -17.04 -2.41
N GLY A 99 -23.90 -17.76 -3.08
CA GLY A 99 -25.33 -17.39 -3.12
C GLY A 99 -25.61 -16.12 -3.93
N ARG A 100 -25.16 -16.06 -5.19
CA ARG A 100 -25.32 -14.87 -6.05
C ARG A 100 -26.76 -14.31 -6.08
N TRP A 101 -27.78 -15.16 -6.20
CA TRP A 101 -29.20 -14.75 -6.20
C TRP A 101 -29.61 -13.97 -4.93
N PHE A 102 -29.06 -14.35 -3.78
CA PHE A 102 -29.31 -13.67 -2.51
C PHE A 102 -28.66 -12.28 -2.52
N TRP A 103 -27.44 -12.18 -3.01
CA TRP A 103 -26.75 -10.90 -3.14
C TRP A 103 -27.36 -9.98 -4.17
N GLU A 104 -27.90 -10.50 -5.28
CA GLU A 104 -28.67 -9.72 -6.26
C GLU A 104 -29.88 -9.05 -5.59
N PHE A 105 -30.61 -9.77 -4.73
CA PHE A 105 -31.67 -9.20 -3.90
C PHE A 105 -31.13 -8.14 -2.93
N ILE A 106 -30.08 -8.45 -2.16
CA ILE A 106 -29.50 -7.50 -1.19
C ILE A 106 -29.03 -6.20 -1.88
N ASN A 107 -28.34 -6.32 -3.02
CA ASN A 107 -27.77 -5.20 -3.78
C ASN A 107 -28.85 -4.25 -4.34
N ALA A 108 -30.07 -4.74 -4.57
CA ALA A 108 -31.20 -3.96 -5.05
C ALA A 108 -31.98 -3.25 -3.92
N THR A 109 -31.58 -3.42 -2.66
CA THR A 109 -32.28 -2.87 -1.49
C THR A 109 -31.38 -1.93 -0.68
N PHE A 110 -31.97 -1.18 0.25
CA PHE A 110 -31.24 -0.36 1.23
C PHE A 110 -30.27 -1.18 2.12
N ILE A 111 -30.41 -2.51 2.17
CA ILE A 111 -29.53 -3.39 2.93
C ILE A 111 -28.10 -3.33 2.41
N ARG A 112 -27.90 -3.10 1.10
CA ARG A 112 -26.58 -2.81 0.50
C ARG A 112 -25.86 -1.69 1.25
N ASP A 113 -26.53 -0.56 1.44
CA ASP A 113 -25.97 0.63 2.07
C ASP A 113 -25.73 0.41 3.57
N MET A 114 -26.62 -0.35 4.24
CA MET A 114 -26.43 -0.76 5.63
C MET A 114 -25.17 -1.64 5.80
N LEU A 115 -24.98 -2.63 4.93
CA LEU A 115 -23.80 -3.51 4.94
C LEU A 115 -22.54 -2.75 4.56
N MET A 116 -22.60 -1.87 3.56
CA MET A 116 -21.46 -1.04 3.16
C MET A 116 -21.02 -0.14 4.32
N ARG A 117 -21.95 0.52 5.01
CA ARG A 117 -21.65 1.31 6.22
C ARG A 117 -21.00 0.46 7.32
N LEU A 118 -21.49 -0.77 7.52
CA LEU A 118 -20.89 -1.70 8.49
C LEU A 118 -19.46 -2.08 8.11
N VAL A 119 -19.21 -2.39 6.84
CA VAL A 119 -17.87 -2.70 6.31
C VAL A 119 -16.93 -1.51 6.53
N LEU A 120 -17.35 -0.31 6.14
CA LEU A 120 -16.54 0.91 6.26
C LEU A 120 -16.16 1.19 7.72
N THR A 121 -17.11 1.15 8.64
CA THR A 121 -16.87 1.42 10.07
C THR A 121 -16.05 0.32 10.73
N ALA A 122 -16.37 -0.96 10.51
CA ALA A 122 -15.65 -2.08 11.10
C ALA A 122 -14.19 -2.15 10.64
N ARG A 123 -13.91 -1.87 9.36
CA ARG A 123 -12.55 -1.88 8.81
C ARG A 123 -11.74 -0.66 9.22
N SER A 124 -12.31 0.54 9.11
CA SER A 124 -11.57 1.77 9.41
C SER A 124 -11.20 1.94 10.89
N ASN A 125 -12.01 1.41 11.81
CA ASN A 125 -11.73 1.43 13.25
C ASN A 125 -10.47 0.63 13.65
N LEU A 126 -9.95 -0.23 12.78
CA LEU A 126 -8.70 -0.95 13.03
C LEU A 126 -7.46 -0.07 12.83
N ILE A 127 -7.57 1.05 12.12
CA ILE A 127 -6.46 1.97 11.85
C ILE A 127 -6.46 3.13 12.85
N PRO A 128 -5.38 3.34 13.62
CA PRO A 128 -5.31 4.46 14.55
C PRO A 128 -5.33 5.80 13.81
N SER A 129 -6.18 6.71 14.27
CA SER A 129 -6.32 8.06 13.70
C SER A 129 -6.64 9.04 14.82
N PRO A 130 -5.72 9.94 15.22
CA PRO A 130 -4.45 10.29 14.58
C PRO A 130 -3.39 9.16 14.58
N PRO A 131 -2.34 9.24 13.72
CA PRO A 131 -1.26 8.25 13.68
C PRO A 131 -0.47 8.21 14.99
N THR A 132 0.16 7.07 15.28
CA THR A 132 0.82 6.80 16.57
C THR A 132 2.35 6.78 16.48
N TYR A 133 2.90 5.77 15.82
CA TYR A 133 4.33 5.43 15.84
C TYR A 133 4.96 5.65 14.47
N ASN A 134 6.28 5.77 14.42
CA ASN A 134 7.07 5.75 13.19
C ASN A 134 8.38 4.97 13.39
N ILE A 135 9.33 5.04 12.45
CA ILE A 135 10.60 4.31 12.58
C ILE A 135 11.50 4.83 13.72
N ALA A 136 11.34 6.09 14.14
CA ALA A 136 12.13 6.72 15.20
C ALA A 136 11.46 6.63 16.59
N HIS A 137 10.14 6.54 16.65
CA HIS A 137 9.36 6.60 17.88
C HIS A 137 8.37 5.43 17.97
N ASP A 138 8.64 4.51 18.89
CA ASP A 138 7.74 3.41 19.29
C ASP A 138 6.75 3.82 20.39
N TYR A 139 6.54 5.12 20.55
CA TYR A 139 5.62 5.75 21.49
C TYR A 139 5.01 6.99 20.84
N ILE A 140 3.84 7.43 21.31
CA ILE A 140 3.20 8.64 20.80
C ILE A 140 4.08 9.85 21.13
N SER A 141 4.45 10.62 20.11
CA SER A 141 5.22 11.84 20.25
C SER A 141 4.67 12.94 19.33
N TRP A 142 4.94 14.20 19.67
CA TRP A 142 4.55 15.31 18.81
C TRP A 142 5.23 15.24 17.44
N GLU A 143 6.49 14.80 17.39
CA GLU A 143 7.26 14.62 16.15
C GLU A 143 6.64 13.54 15.25
N SER A 144 6.22 12.40 15.80
CA SER A 144 5.52 11.35 15.05
C SER A 144 4.20 11.85 14.44
N PHE A 145 3.50 12.72 15.19
CA PHE A 145 2.27 13.35 14.72
C PHE A 145 2.52 14.39 13.62
N SER A 146 3.45 15.33 13.83
CA SER A 146 3.63 16.53 13.00
C SER A 146 4.47 16.28 11.74
N ASN A 147 5.52 15.45 11.83
CA ASN A 147 6.44 15.24 10.71
C ASN A 147 5.88 14.21 9.72
N VAL A 148 5.28 14.72 8.66
CA VAL A 148 4.68 13.94 7.55
C VAL A 148 5.72 13.34 6.59
N SER A 149 7.01 13.55 6.82
CA SER A 149 8.03 12.80 6.05
C SER A 149 8.11 11.34 6.48
N TYR A 150 7.56 10.98 7.65
CA TYR A 150 7.52 9.60 8.14
C TYR A 150 6.31 8.82 7.62
N TYR A 151 6.55 7.58 7.22
CA TYR A 151 5.50 6.55 7.29
C TYR A 151 5.14 6.29 8.76
N THR A 152 3.86 6.09 9.05
CA THR A 152 3.44 5.58 10.37
C THR A 152 3.66 4.07 10.44
N ARG A 153 3.55 3.49 11.62
CA ARG A 153 3.40 2.05 11.83
C ARG A 153 2.28 1.73 12.81
N VAL A 154 1.61 0.59 12.63
CA VAL A 154 0.47 0.19 13.49
C VAL A 154 0.92 -0.60 14.71
N LEU A 155 2.04 -1.31 14.61
CA LEU A 155 2.75 -1.93 15.72
C LEU A 155 4.12 -1.27 15.89
N PRO A 156 4.61 -1.08 17.13
CA PRO A 156 5.97 -0.59 17.36
C PRO A 156 7.00 -1.59 16.83
N SER A 157 8.24 -1.15 16.68
CA SER A 157 9.36 -1.98 16.28
C SER A 157 9.62 -3.12 17.27
N VAL A 158 10.25 -4.20 16.81
CA VAL A 158 10.86 -5.17 17.72
C VAL A 158 11.93 -4.42 18.53
N PRO A 159 11.88 -4.38 19.88
CA PRO A 159 12.88 -3.63 20.66
C PRO A 159 14.33 -4.07 20.33
N GLN A 160 15.26 -3.11 20.25
CA GLN A 160 16.64 -3.39 19.82
C GLN A 160 17.39 -4.33 20.77
N ASP A 161 17.01 -4.36 22.04
CA ASP A 161 17.58 -5.17 23.11
C ASP A 161 16.89 -6.54 23.30
N CYS A 162 16.20 -7.04 22.27
CA CYS A 162 15.58 -8.36 22.30
C CYS A 162 16.58 -9.52 22.06
N PRO A 163 16.34 -10.71 22.63
CA PRO A 163 17.21 -11.87 22.46
C PRO A 163 17.31 -12.40 21.02
N THR A 164 16.30 -12.15 20.19
CA THR A 164 16.23 -12.58 18.79
C THR A 164 15.77 -11.41 17.91
N PRO A 165 16.00 -11.44 16.58
CA PRO A 165 15.52 -10.41 15.66
C PRO A 165 13.99 -10.21 15.66
N MET A 166 13.22 -11.19 16.14
CA MET A 166 11.74 -11.19 16.17
C MET A 166 11.18 -11.12 17.59
N GLY A 167 11.98 -10.67 18.57
CA GLY A 167 11.59 -10.63 19.98
C GLY A 167 12.25 -11.77 20.74
N THR A 168 11.50 -12.80 21.09
CA THR A 168 12.01 -13.94 21.92
C THR A 168 11.98 -15.30 21.21
N LYS A 169 11.34 -15.38 20.04
CA LYS A 169 11.12 -16.62 19.28
C LYS A 169 12.01 -16.70 18.04
N GLY A 170 12.19 -17.92 17.54
CA GLY A 170 13.02 -18.19 16.36
C GLY A 170 14.53 -18.16 16.63
N LYS A 171 15.31 -18.21 15.54
CA LYS A 171 16.77 -18.28 15.58
C LYS A 171 17.42 -16.92 15.88
N LYS A 172 18.70 -16.96 16.25
CA LYS A 172 19.54 -15.77 16.49
C LYS A 172 19.78 -14.94 15.22
N GLN A 173 19.72 -15.57 14.05
CA GLN A 173 19.81 -14.94 12.75
C GLN A 173 18.60 -15.37 11.91
N LEU A 174 17.97 -14.41 11.25
CA LEU A 174 16.89 -14.69 10.30
C LEU A 174 17.41 -15.41 9.06
N PRO A 175 16.57 -16.18 8.35
CA PRO A 175 16.96 -16.82 7.09
C PRO A 175 17.51 -15.81 6.09
N ASP A 176 18.45 -16.20 5.24
CA ASP A 176 18.96 -15.31 4.20
C ASP A 176 17.83 -14.85 3.25
N ALA A 177 17.76 -13.54 2.96
CA ALA A 177 16.66 -12.98 2.18
C ALA A 177 16.71 -13.45 0.72
N GLN A 178 17.91 -13.63 0.16
CA GLN A 178 18.09 -14.14 -1.21
C GLN A 178 17.64 -15.62 -1.29
N LEU A 179 17.96 -16.41 -0.27
CA LEU A 179 17.51 -17.78 -0.12
C LEU A 179 15.97 -17.88 -0.06
N LEU A 180 15.33 -17.04 0.78
CA LEU A 180 13.87 -16.98 0.87
C LEU A 180 13.22 -16.64 -0.46
N GLY A 181 13.73 -15.59 -1.13
CA GLY A 181 13.26 -15.17 -2.45
C GLY A 181 13.34 -16.31 -3.47
N ARG A 182 14.51 -16.94 -3.61
CA ARG A 182 14.72 -18.02 -4.60
C ARG A 182 13.93 -19.29 -4.30
N ARG A 183 13.77 -19.68 -3.03
CA ARG A 183 13.10 -20.94 -2.67
C ARG A 183 11.58 -20.85 -2.68
N PHE A 184 11.02 -19.75 -2.16
CA PHE A 184 9.59 -19.68 -1.87
C PHE A 184 8.83 -18.63 -2.68
N LEU A 185 9.50 -17.62 -3.25
CA LEU A 185 8.82 -16.53 -3.97
C LEU A 185 9.02 -16.62 -5.49
N LEU A 186 10.17 -17.08 -5.95
CA LEU A 186 10.49 -17.22 -7.38
C LEU A 186 9.47 -18.09 -8.12
N ARG A 187 8.96 -17.57 -9.23
CA ARG A 187 8.09 -18.26 -10.17
C ARG A 187 8.82 -19.44 -10.80
N ARG A 188 8.19 -20.62 -10.77
CA ARG A 188 8.63 -21.82 -11.51
C ARG A 188 7.80 -22.04 -12.78
N LYS A 189 6.51 -21.73 -12.70
CA LYS A 189 5.53 -21.73 -13.77
C LYS A 189 4.56 -20.60 -13.47
N PHE A 190 4.14 -19.83 -14.47
CA PHE A 190 3.13 -18.80 -14.29
C PHE A 190 1.84 -19.40 -13.71
N ILE A 191 1.41 -18.87 -12.57
CA ILE A 191 0.12 -19.21 -11.97
C ILE A 191 -0.80 -18.02 -12.22
N PRO A 192 -1.74 -18.10 -13.19
CA PRO A 192 -2.69 -17.02 -13.43
C PRO A 192 -3.60 -16.84 -12.22
N ASP A 193 -4.07 -15.60 -12.02
CA ASP A 193 -5.05 -15.32 -10.99
C ASP A 193 -6.39 -16.03 -11.28
N PRO A 194 -6.91 -16.88 -10.36
CA PRO A 194 -8.18 -17.57 -10.55
C PRO A 194 -9.41 -16.65 -10.61
N GLN A 195 -9.31 -15.40 -10.13
CA GLN A 195 -10.39 -14.40 -10.27
C GLN A 195 -10.45 -13.77 -11.67
N GLY A 196 -9.50 -14.11 -12.55
CA GLY A 196 -9.43 -13.60 -13.92
C GLY A 196 -8.93 -12.15 -13.99
N THR A 197 -8.17 -11.69 -13.01
CA THR A 197 -7.55 -10.35 -13.03
C THR A 197 -6.59 -10.21 -14.21
N ASN A 198 -6.54 -9.04 -14.84
CA ASN A 198 -5.74 -8.76 -16.04
C ASN A 198 -4.62 -7.72 -15.79
N LEU A 199 -3.81 -7.43 -16.82
CA LEU A 199 -2.73 -6.44 -16.70
C LEU A 199 -3.22 -4.99 -16.61
N MET A 200 -4.41 -4.68 -17.11
CA MET A 200 -5.04 -3.37 -16.91
C MET A 200 -5.20 -3.12 -15.40
N PHE A 201 -5.68 -4.11 -14.64
CA PHE A 201 -5.71 -4.06 -13.18
C PHE A 201 -4.32 -3.92 -12.57
N ALA A 202 -3.34 -4.70 -13.05
CA ALA A 202 -2.00 -4.69 -12.47
C ALA A 202 -1.30 -3.33 -12.64
N PHE A 203 -1.40 -2.72 -13.82
CA PHE A 203 -0.87 -1.38 -14.06
C PHE A 203 -1.69 -0.29 -13.37
N PHE A 204 -3.01 -0.45 -13.21
CA PHE A 204 -3.82 0.45 -12.38
C PHE A 204 -3.35 0.43 -10.93
N ALA A 205 -3.16 -0.76 -10.35
CA ALA A 205 -2.67 -0.94 -8.99
C ALA A 205 -1.33 -0.22 -8.81
N GLN A 206 -0.39 -0.44 -9.74
CA GLN A 206 0.92 0.17 -9.68
C GLN A 206 0.86 1.70 -9.81
N HIS A 207 0.14 2.22 -10.82
CA HIS A 207 -0.04 3.66 -11.03
C HIS A 207 -0.70 4.34 -9.82
N PHE A 208 -1.82 3.79 -9.34
CA PHE A 208 -2.59 4.31 -8.21
C PHE A 208 -1.77 4.32 -6.92
N THR A 209 -1.07 3.23 -6.61
CA THR A 209 -0.35 3.10 -5.33
C THR A 209 0.91 3.95 -5.26
N HIS A 210 1.57 4.19 -6.40
CA HIS A 210 2.79 5.00 -6.48
C HIS A 210 2.58 6.49 -6.24
N GLN A 211 1.33 6.94 -6.07
CA GLN A 211 1.04 8.29 -5.59
C GLN A 211 1.31 8.46 -4.09
N PHE A 212 1.18 7.39 -3.30
CA PHE A 212 1.34 7.41 -1.85
C PHE A 212 2.45 6.48 -1.31
N PHE A 213 2.98 5.60 -2.16
CA PHE A 213 4.23 4.88 -1.91
C PHE A 213 5.39 5.50 -2.70
N LYS A 214 6.11 6.43 -2.05
CA LYS A 214 7.30 7.10 -2.59
C LYS A 214 8.40 7.11 -1.54
N THR A 215 8.96 5.94 -1.22
CA THR A 215 10.02 5.80 -0.22
C THR A 215 11.21 6.71 -0.57
N SER A 216 11.67 7.50 0.40
CA SER A 216 12.76 8.45 0.18
C SER A 216 14.11 7.73 0.19
N GLY A 217 14.65 7.44 -0.99
CA GLY A 217 15.99 6.82 -1.10
C GLY A 217 17.12 7.64 -0.45
N LYS A 218 16.94 8.96 -0.26
CA LYS A 218 17.92 9.83 0.43
C LYS A 218 17.84 9.76 1.96
N MET A 219 16.63 9.61 2.52
CA MET A 219 16.41 9.56 3.97
C MET A 219 16.43 8.12 4.51
N GLY A 220 16.24 7.14 3.63
CA GLY A 220 16.19 5.72 3.97
C GLY A 220 14.78 5.19 4.20
N PRO A 221 14.66 3.90 4.58
CA PRO A 221 13.39 3.27 4.89
C PRO A 221 12.61 4.01 5.99
N GLY A 222 11.28 3.94 5.91
CA GLY A 222 10.39 4.60 6.88
C GLY A 222 10.10 6.07 6.57
N PHE A 223 10.71 6.64 5.53
CA PHE A 223 10.43 8.00 5.05
C PHE A 223 9.74 8.01 3.68
N THR A 224 8.85 8.96 3.44
CA THR A 224 8.13 9.16 2.19
C THR A 224 8.34 10.55 1.61
N LYS A 225 8.30 10.68 0.28
CA LYS A 225 8.18 11.96 -0.43
C LYS A 225 6.73 12.34 -0.72
N ALA A 226 5.80 11.40 -0.64
CA ALA A 226 4.38 11.62 -0.85
C ALA A 226 3.70 12.17 0.41
N LEU A 227 3.93 13.46 0.71
CA LEU A 227 3.50 14.11 1.95
C LEU A 227 1.96 14.24 2.08
N GLY A 228 1.22 14.07 0.99
CA GLY A 228 -0.25 14.01 1.00
C GLY A 228 -0.82 12.77 1.69
N HIS A 229 -0.03 11.69 1.82
CA HIS A 229 -0.42 10.44 2.49
C HIS A 229 -1.77 9.82 2.05
N GLY A 230 -2.13 9.91 0.78
CA GLY A 230 -3.38 9.34 0.29
C GLY A 230 -3.63 9.67 -1.16
N VAL A 231 -4.90 9.70 -1.54
CA VAL A 231 -5.35 9.98 -2.91
C VAL A 231 -5.36 11.49 -3.17
N ASP A 232 -4.18 12.08 -3.34
CA ASP A 232 -4.00 13.49 -3.68
C ASP A 232 -3.74 13.73 -5.17
N LEU A 233 -3.61 12.65 -5.94
CA LEU A 233 -3.22 12.63 -7.34
C LEU A 233 -1.84 13.27 -7.61
N GLY A 234 -0.93 13.23 -6.63
CA GLY A 234 0.46 13.73 -6.78
C GLY A 234 1.26 13.00 -7.86
N HIS A 235 0.91 11.76 -8.18
CA HIS A 235 1.44 11.04 -9.35
C HIS A 235 1.07 11.65 -10.72
N ILE A 236 0.02 12.48 -10.80
CA ILE A 236 -0.36 13.25 -11.99
C ILE A 236 0.17 14.68 -11.88
N TYR A 237 -0.07 15.34 -10.74
CA TYR A 237 0.17 16.78 -10.56
C TYR A 237 1.53 17.13 -9.93
N GLY A 238 2.31 16.15 -9.47
CA GLY A 238 3.55 16.34 -8.72
C GLY A 238 3.36 16.36 -7.20
N ASP A 239 4.41 15.95 -6.48
CA ASP A 239 4.44 15.91 -5.00
C ASP A 239 4.89 17.24 -4.35
N ASN A 240 5.16 18.26 -5.16
CA ASN A 240 5.52 19.60 -4.74
C ASN A 240 4.99 20.64 -5.75
N LEU A 241 4.86 21.89 -5.29
CA LEU A 241 4.22 22.94 -6.07
C LEU A 241 5.05 23.37 -7.29
N ASP A 242 6.37 23.39 -7.17
CA ASP A 242 7.26 23.74 -8.30
C ASP A 242 7.07 22.78 -9.48
N ARG A 243 7.05 21.46 -9.20
CA ARG A 243 6.77 20.43 -10.21
C ARG A 243 5.38 20.60 -10.82
N GLN A 244 4.37 20.88 -9.98
CA GLN A 244 3.01 21.12 -10.46
C GLN A 244 2.96 22.30 -11.44
N TYR A 245 3.63 23.40 -11.12
CA TYR A 245 3.70 24.57 -12.00
C TYR A 245 4.41 24.25 -13.31
N GLN A 246 5.49 23.46 -13.30
CA GLN A 246 6.17 23.06 -14.54
C GLN A 246 5.30 22.19 -15.45
N LEU A 247 4.39 21.40 -14.89
CA LEU A 247 3.47 20.52 -15.62
C LEU A 247 2.19 21.24 -16.10
N ARG A 248 1.83 22.38 -15.51
CA ARG A 248 0.64 23.15 -15.88
C ARG A 248 0.87 23.98 -17.13
N LEU A 249 -0.19 24.09 -17.95
CA LEU A 249 -0.21 24.96 -19.11
C LEU A 249 -0.41 26.44 -18.72
N PHE A 250 -1.01 26.69 -17.55
CA PHE A 250 -1.47 28.01 -17.10
C PHE A 250 -2.43 28.69 -18.07
N LYS A 251 -3.19 27.87 -18.80
CA LYS A 251 -4.28 28.30 -19.66
C LYS A 251 -5.43 27.31 -19.51
N ASP A 252 -6.62 27.84 -19.24
CA ASP A 252 -7.89 27.09 -19.14
C ASP A 252 -7.87 25.96 -18.09
N GLY A 253 -7.01 26.06 -17.08
CA GLY A 253 -6.83 25.08 -16.02
C GLY A 253 -6.02 23.85 -16.41
N LYS A 254 -5.56 23.78 -17.66
CA LYS A 254 -5.04 22.54 -18.26
C LYS A 254 -3.63 22.19 -17.82
N LEU A 255 -3.30 20.91 -17.97
CA LEU A 255 -1.93 20.41 -17.98
C LEU A 255 -1.31 20.59 -19.38
N LYS A 256 0.01 20.79 -19.43
CA LYS A 256 0.78 20.74 -20.69
C LYS A 256 0.63 19.36 -21.32
N TYR A 257 0.75 19.31 -22.64
CA TYR A 257 0.68 18.10 -23.44
C TYR A 257 1.41 18.32 -24.76
N GLN A 258 1.75 17.24 -25.44
CA GLN A 258 2.22 17.25 -26.82
C GLN A 258 1.26 16.45 -27.71
N VAL A 259 1.26 16.75 -29.01
CA VAL A 259 0.45 16.01 -29.99
C VAL A 259 1.38 15.22 -30.90
N LEU A 260 1.27 13.89 -30.87
CA LEU A 260 2.03 12.97 -31.72
C LEU A 260 1.04 12.13 -32.50
N ASP A 261 1.18 12.07 -33.83
CA ASP A 261 0.27 11.34 -34.74
C ASP A 261 -1.22 11.66 -34.52
N GLY A 262 -1.53 12.93 -34.17
CA GLY A 262 -2.89 13.40 -33.93
C GLY A 262 -3.51 12.92 -32.61
N GLU A 263 -2.70 12.46 -31.67
CA GLU A 263 -3.08 11.99 -30.34
C GLU A 263 -2.41 12.81 -29.24
N MET A 264 -3.11 13.05 -28.13
CA MET A 264 -2.58 13.79 -26.96
C MET A 264 -1.74 12.88 -26.06
N TYR A 265 -0.51 13.28 -25.77
CA TYR A 265 0.40 12.61 -24.83
C TYR A 265 0.98 13.61 -23.81
N PRO A 266 1.54 13.13 -22.67
CA PRO A 266 2.26 14.00 -21.75
C PRO A 266 3.38 14.77 -22.44
N PRO A 267 3.69 16.01 -22.00
CA PRO A 267 4.69 16.86 -22.64
C PRO A 267 6.08 16.21 -22.51
N SER A 268 7.03 16.64 -23.34
CA SER A 268 8.41 16.19 -23.17
C SER A 268 9.06 16.86 -21.94
N VAL A 269 10.16 16.28 -21.43
CA VAL A 269 10.98 16.92 -20.39
C VAL A 269 11.60 18.23 -20.88
N GLU A 270 11.75 18.43 -22.20
CA GLU A 270 12.18 19.69 -22.79
C GLU A 270 11.13 20.80 -22.61
N GLU A 271 9.85 20.49 -22.78
CA GLU A 271 8.74 21.46 -22.63
C GLU A 271 8.26 21.65 -21.19
N ALA A 272 8.41 20.61 -20.36
CA ALA A 272 8.10 20.61 -18.94
C ALA A 272 9.32 20.10 -18.15
N PRO A 273 10.27 21.00 -17.79
CA PRO A 273 11.55 20.65 -17.19
C PRO A 273 11.40 20.16 -15.75
N VAL A 274 10.93 18.92 -15.60
CA VAL A 274 10.77 18.20 -14.35
C VAL A 274 11.71 17.00 -14.32
N LEU A 275 12.18 16.64 -13.12
CA LEU A 275 13.01 15.45 -12.96
C LEU A 275 12.21 14.18 -13.31
N MET A 276 12.68 13.40 -14.27
CA MET A 276 12.21 12.06 -14.58
C MET A 276 13.38 11.06 -14.46
N HIS A 277 13.11 9.86 -13.98
CA HIS A 277 14.09 8.79 -13.84
C HIS A 277 14.10 7.90 -15.08
N TYR A 278 14.70 8.41 -16.16
CA TYR A 278 15.05 7.61 -17.34
C TYR A 278 16.51 7.14 -17.29
N PRO A 279 16.86 6.05 -17.98
CA PRO A 279 18.24 5.64 -18.18
C PRO A 279 19.09 6.76 -18.78
N ARG A 280 20.36 6.85 -18.35
CA ARG A 280 21.30 7.82 -18.91
C ARG A 280 21.45 7.59 -20.41
N GLY A 281 21.29 8.66 -21.20
CA GLY A 281 21.44 8.64 -22.66
C GLY A 281 20.14 8.84 -23.44
N ILE A 282 18.97 8.64 -22.83
CA ILE A 282 17.69 9.00 -23.45
C ILE A 282 17.59 10.54 -23.50
N LEU A 283 17.34 11.09 -24.67
CA LEU A 283 17.29 12.54 -24.88
C LEU A 283 16.01 13.15 -24.26
N PRO A 284 16.06 14.36 -23.67
CA PRO A 284 14.90 14.99 -23.01
C PRO A 284 13.62 15.09 -23.87
N GLN A 285 13.76 15.30 -25.18
CA GLN A 285 12.63 15.32 -26.13
C GLN A 285 11.93 13.96 -26.28
N SER A 286 12.63 12.85 -25.97
CA SER A 286 12.09 11.48 -26.00
C SER A 286 11.64 11.01 -24.61
N GLN A 287 11.71 11.87 -23.60
CA GLN A 287 11.26 11.59 -22.24
C GLN A 287 9.93 12.31 -22.00
N MET A 288 8.88 11.56 -21.64
CA MET A 288 7.61 12.16 -21.22
C MET A 288 7.68 12.61 -19.76
N ALA A 289 7.22 13.83 -19.49
CA ALA A 289 7.16 14.47 -18.17
C ALA A 289 5.77 14.30 -17.55
N VAL A 290 5.71 13.68 -16.37
CA VAL A 290 4.47 13.45 -15.61
C VAL A 290 4.70 13.69 -14.11
N GLY A 291 3.64 13.67 -13.29
CA GLY A 291 3.74 13.94 -11.85
C GLY A 291 4.68 13.01 -11.08
N GLN A 292 4.70 11.72 -11.42
CA GLN A 292 5.56 10.72 -10.78
C GLN A 292 6.85 10.50 -11.59
N GLU A 293 8.01 10.78 -10.99
CA GLU A 293 9.32 10.70 -11.63
C GLU A 293 9.71 9.32 -12.21
N VAL A 294 9.14 8.20 -11.75
CA VAL A 294 9.48 6.82 -12.16
C VAL A 294 8.58 6.24 -13.25
N PHE A 295 7.52 6.94 -13.67
CA PHE A 295 6.53 6.37 -14.61
C PHE A 295 7.08 6.12 -16.01
N GLY A 296 8.22 6.73 -16.37
CA GLY A 296 8.98 6.38 -17.58
C GLY A 296 9.55 4.95 -17.60
N LEU A 297 9.46 4.21 -16.48
CA LEU A 297 9.92 2.83 -16.36
C LEU A 297 9.09 1.85 -17.19
N LEU A 298 7.77 2.02 -17.29
CA LEU A 298 6.87 1.05 -17.92
C LEU A 298 5.83 1.74 -18.81
N PRO A 299 5.61 1.24 -20.04
CA PRO A 299 4.52 1.70 -20.90
C PRO A 299 3.14 1.67 -20.20
N GLY A 300 2.87 0.67 -19.36
CA GLY A 300 1.61 0.57 -18.60
C GLY A 300 1.38 1.72 -17.61
N LEU A 301 2.45 2.27 -17.00
CA LEU A 301 2.34 3.44 -16.12
C LEU A 301 2.11 4.72 -16.93
N MET A 302 2.82 4.87 -18.06
CA MET A 302 2.66 6.03 -18.93
C MET A 302 1.31 6.03 -19.67
N LEU A 303 0.72 4.85 -19.92
CA LEU A 303 -0.65 4.70 -20.42
C LEU A 303 -1.65 5.34 -19.46
N TYR A 304 -1.61 4.96 -18.18
CA TYR A 304 -2.51 5.54 -17.18
C TYR A 304 -2.24 7.03 -16.98
N ALA A 305 -0.98 7.46 -16.96
CA ALA A 305 -0.65 8.88 -16.87
C ALA A 305 -1.23 9.68 -18.06
N THR A 306 -1.23 9.10 -19.26
CA THR A 306 -1.83 9.71 -20.46
C THR A 306 -3.35 9.78 -20.36
N LEU A 307 -4.02 8.69 -19.96
CA LEU A 307 -5.47 8.66 -19.75
C LEU A 307 -5.92 9.73 -18.76
N TRP A 308 -5.26 9.83 -17.61
CA TRP A 308 -5.62 10.81 -16.58
C TRP A 308 -5.29 12.25 -16.96
N LEU A 309 -4.25 12.48 -17.77
CA LEU A 309 -3.96 13.79 -18.33
C LEU A 309 -5.06 14.22 -19.31
N ARG A 310 -5.49 13.32 -20.20
CA ARG A 310 -6.60 13.57 -21.13
C ARG A 310 -7.89 13.88 -20.36
N GLU A 311 -8.18 13.08 -19.34
CA GLU A 311 -9.36 13.29 -18.50
C GLU A 311 -9.33 14.64 -17.78
N HIS A 312 -8.18 15.04 -17.22
CA HIS A 312 -8.03 16.36 -16.62
C HIS A 312 -8.36 17.49 -17.61
N ASN A 313 -7.76 17.44 -18.80
CA ASN A 313 -7.97 18.47 -19.82
C ASN A 313 -9.42 18.46 -20.36
N ARG A 314 -10.04 17.28 -20.49
CA ARG A 314 -11.47 17.12 -20.85
C ARG A 314 -12.39 17.75 -19.80
N VAL A 315 -12.12 17.50 -18.51
CA VAL A 315 -12.87 18.10 -17.40
C VAL A 315 -12.68 19.62 -17.35
N CYS A 316 -11.47 20.13 -17.61
CA CYS A 316 -11.23 21.56 -17.74
C CYS A 316 -12.08 22.22 -18.85
N ASP A 317 -12.22 21.56 -20.01
CA ASP A 317 -13.05 22.06 -21.11
C ASP A 317 -14.54 22.14 -20.71
N LEU A 318 -15.05 21.10 -20.03
CA LEU A 318 -16.43 21.08 -19.53
C LEU A 318 -16.66 22.15 -18.44
N LEU A 319 -15.74 22.27 -17.49
CA LEU A 319 -15.81 23.30 -16.45
C LEU A 319 -15.75 24.71 -17.04
N LYS A 320 -14.93 24.95 -18.05
CA LYS A 320 -14.83 26.25 -18.73
C LYS A 320 -16.11 26.58 -19.50
N ALA A 321 -16.74 25.59 -20.12
CA ALA A 321 -18.02 25.77 -20.81
C ALA A 321 -19.15 26.15 -19.84
N GLU A 322 -19.21 25.48 -18.69
CA GLU A 322 -20.19 25.77 -17.63
C GLU A 322 -19.89 27.10 -16.92
N HIS A 323 -18.60 27.41 -16.70
CA HIS A 323 -18.13 28.57 -15.95
C HIS A 323 -17.17 29.44 -16.77
N PRO A 324 -17.66 30.21 -17.76
CA PRO A 324 -16.79 31.01 -18.63
C PRO A 324 -16.05 32.14 -17.91
N THR A 325 -16.46 32.49 -16.69
CA THR A 325 -15.84 33.53 -15.85
C THR A 325 -14.71 33.00 -14.96
N TRP A 326 -14.53 31.68 -14.85
CA TRP A 326 -13.48 31.09 -14.03
C TRP A 326 -12.10 31.25 -14.67
N GLY A 327 -11.13 31.64 -13.83
CA GLY A 327 -9.73 31.70 -14.24
C GLY A 327 -9.05 30.32 -14.25
N ASP A 328 -7.83 30.27 -14.80
CA ASP A 328 -7.01 29.05 -14.90
C ASP A 328 -6.87 28.30 -13.56
N GLU A 329 -6.53 29.01 -12.48
CA GLU A 329 -6.29 28.37 -11.18
C GLU A 329 -7.54 27.65 -10.65
N GLN A 330 -8.72 28.27 -10.75
CA GLN A 330 -9.95 27.66 -10.27
C GLN A 330 -10.34 26.45 -11.12
N LEU A 331 -10.21 26.54 -12.45
CA LEU A 331 -10.42 25.40 -13.35
C LEU A 331 -9.49 24.23 -13.00
N PHE A 332 -8.19 24.50 -12.81
CA PHE A 332 -7.20 23.48 -12.44
C PHE A 332 -7.55 22.79 -11.11
N GLN A 333 -7.83 23.58 -10.06
CA GLN A 333 -8.11 23.02 -8.74
C GLN A 333 -9.44 22.25 -8.71
N THR A 334 -10.49 22.75 -9.36
CA THR A 334 -11.77 22.03 -9.44
C THR A 334 -11.64 20.75 -10.27
N ALA A 335 -10.94 20.77 -11.40
CA ALA A 335 -10.67 19.56 -12.19
C ALA A 335 -9.89 18.53 -11.37
N ARG A 336 -8.89 18.95 -10.60
CA ARG A 336 -8.17 18.05 -9.67
C ARG A 336 -9.09 17.41 -8.64
N LEU A 337 -10.03 18.16 -8.04
CA LEU A 337 -10.99 17.61 -7.07
C LEU A 337 -11.97 16.61 -7.70
N ILE A 338 -12.43 16.88 -8.93
CA ILE A 338 -13.25 15.92 -9.69
C ILE A 338 -12.46 14.63 -9.91
N LEU A 339 -11.26 14.70 -10.46
CA LEU A 339 -10.45 13.50 -10.73
C LEU A 339 -10.07 12.71 -9.46
N ILE A 340 -9.88 13.37 -8.30
CA ILE A 340 -9.74 12.66 -7.01
C ILE A 340 -11.01 11.85 -6.72
N GLY A 341 -12.18 12.45 -6.89
CA GLY A 341 -13.47 11.78 -6.72
C GLY A 341 -13.65 10.60 -7.67
N GLU A 342 -13.36 10.79 -8.96
CA GLU A 342 -13.43 9.73 -9.96
C GLU A 342 -12.47 8.58 -9.63
N THR A 343 -11.26 8.89 -9.19
CA THR A 343 -10.28 7.89 -8.76
C THR A 343 -10.83 7.06 -7.60
N ILE A 344 -11.35 7.70 -6.54
CA ILE A 344 -11.88 6.97 -5.38
C ILE A 344 -13.09 6.12 -5.76
N LYS A 345 -13.97 6.65 -6.62
CA LYS A 345 -15.13 5.94 -7.17
C LYS A 345 -14.72 4.65 -7.89
N ILE A 346 -13.83 4.76 -8.88
CA ILE A 346 -13.32 3.63 -9.67
C ILE A 346 -12.58 2.64 -8.75
N VAL A 347 -11.81 3.13 -7.79
CA VAL A 347 -11.09 2.27 -6.84
C VAL A 347 -12.06 1.43 -6.01
N ILE A 348 -13.10 2.02 -5.43
CA ILE A 348 -14.03 1.28 -4.56
C ILE A 348 -14.92 0.33 -5.36
N GLU A 349 -15.51 0.81 -6.45
CA GLU A 349 -16.60 0.08 -7.13
C GLU A 349 -16.13 -0.87 -8.24
N GLU A 350 -14.90 -0.72 -8.74
CA GLU A 350 -14.36 -1.60 -9.79
C GLU A 350 -13.09 -2.31 -9.34
N TYR A 351 -12.09 -1.57 -8.84
CA TYR A 351 -10.80 -2.17 -8.46
C TYR A 351 -10.91 -3.07 -7.21
N VAL A 352 -11.43 -2.55 -6.10
CA VAL A 352 -11.63 -3.34 -4.87
C VAL A 352 -12.72 -4.40 -5.08
N GLN A 353 -13.72 -4.12 -5.92
CA GLN A 353 -14.74 -5.10 -6.30
C GLN A 353 -14.12 -6.31 -7.00
N GLN A 354 -13.27 -6.10 -8.01
CA GLN A 354 -12.54 -7.16 -8.71
C GLN A 354 -11.62 -7.92 -7.74
N LEU A 355 -10.85 -7.19 -6.93
CA LEU A 355 -9.87 -7.80 -6.02
C LEU A 355 -10.53 -8.67 -4.94
N SER A 356 -11.65 -8.21 -4.36
CA SER A 356 -12.36 -8.94 -3.30
C SER A 356 -13.12 -10.16 -3.81
N GLY A 357 -13.61 -10.13 -5.05
CA GLY A 357 -14.46 -11.19 -5.61
C GLY A 357 -15.83 -11.31 -4.94
N TYR A 358 -16.25 -10.31 -4.14
CA TYR A 358 -17.51 -10.34 -3.43
C TYR A 358 -18.71 -10.15 -4.36
N PHE A 359 -19.84 -10.79 -4.03
CA PHE A 359 -21.13 -10.55 -4.67
C PHE A 359 -21.88 -9.36 -4.06
N LEU A 360 -21.48 -8.89 -2.88
CA LEU A 360 -21.88 -7.57 -2.38
C LEU A 360 -21.33 -6.50 -3.33
N GLN A 361 -22.21 -5.67 -3.90
CA GLN A 361 -21.82 -4.55 -4.74
C GLN A 361 -21.34 -3.41 -3.85
N LEU A 362 -20.03 -3.18 -3.80
CA LEU A 362 -19.43 -2.09 -3.07
C LEU A 362 -19.95 -0.75 -3.61
N LYS A 363 -19.99 0.27 -2.75
CA LYS A 363 -20.55 1.59 -3.09
C LYS A 363 -19.66 2.68 -2.54
N PHE A 364 -19.22 3.59 -3.40
CA PHE A 364 -18.64 4.85 -2.97
C PHE A 364 -19.76 5.84 -2.68
N ASP A 365 -20.04 6.02 -1.40
CA ASP A 365 -21.03 6.97 -0.91
C ASP A 365 -20.56 7.55 0.44
N PRO A 366 -19.93 8.74 0.43
CA PRO A 366 -19.47 9.40 1.65
C PRO A 366 -20.56 9.64 2.69
N GLU A 367 -21.81 9.79 2.27
CA GLU A 367 -22.94 10.07 3.18
C GLU A 367 -23.19 8.92 4.17
N LEU A 368 -22.73 7.70 3.84
CA LEU A 368 -22.76 6.54 4.74
C LEU A 368 -21.95 6.76 6.02
N LEU A 369 -21.01 7.69 6.05
CA LEU A 369 -20.18 7.99 7.23
C LEU A 369 -20.56 9.29 7.94
N PHE A 370 -21.51 10.09 7.44
CA PHE A 370 -21.81 11.41 8.01
C PHE A 370 -22.36 11.36 9.44
N SER A 371 -23.04 10.27 9.78
CA SER A 371 -23.54 10.04 11.14
C SER A 371 -22.62 9.15 12.00
N ALA A 372 -21.44 8.79 11.49
CA ALA A 372 -20.46 7.96 12.20
C ALA A 372 -19.31 8.81 12.76
N GLN A 373 -18.68 8.32 13.83
CA GLN A 373 -17.43 8.90 14.33
C GLN A 373 -16.28 8.46 13.42
N PHE A 374 -16.00 9.27 12.40
CA PHE A 374 -14.93 9.00 11.44
C PHE A 374 -14.02 10.22 11.29
N GLN A 375 -12.71 9.97 11.20
CA GLN A 375 -11.69 11.02 11.07
C GLN A 375 -11.25 11.13 9.60
N TYR A 376 -11.53 12.27 8.97
CA TYR A 376 -11.17 12.55 7.56
C TYR A 376 -9.70 12.97 7.42
N ARG A 377 -8.81 12.05 7.80
CA ARG A 377 -7.36 12.13 7.60
C ARG A 377 -6.78 10.74 7.43
N ASN A 378 -5.63 10.66 6.77
CA ASN A 378 -4.87 9.43 6.61
C ASN A 378 -3.37 9.67 6.87
N ARG A 379 -2.68 8.60 7.26
CA ARG A 379 -1.21 8.54 7.30
C ARG A 379 -0.81 7.16 6.81
N ILE A 380 -0.09 7.10 5.70
CA ILE A 380 0.31 5.83 5.09
C ILE A 380 1.24 5.09 6.04
N ALA A 381 0.94 3.80 6.25
CA ALA A 381 1.72 2.93 7.10
C ALA A 381 2.81 2.18 6.31
N MET A 382 3.96 1.94 6.94
CA MET A 382 5.03 1.15 6.32
C MET A 382 4.61 -0.30 6.07
N GLU A 383 3.74 -0.86 6.92
CA GLU A 383 3.17 -2.20 6.70
C GLU A 383 2.25 -2.24 5.48
N PHE A 384 1.53 -1.14 5.21
CA PHE A 384 0.69 -1.05 4.02
C PHE A 384 1.53 -0.97 2.75
N ASN A 385 2.68 -0.28 2.80
CA ASN A 385 3.67 -0.26 1.73
C ASN A 385 4.19 -1.68 1.44
N GLN A 386 4.67 -2.38 2.47
CA GLN A 386 5.14 -3.76 2.38
C GLN A 386 4.06 -4.71 1.82
N LEU A 387 2.83 -4.61 2.32
CA LEU A 387 1.69 -5.43 1.89
C LEU A 387 1.38 -5.28 0.39
N TYR A 388 1.53 -4.07 -0.17
CA TYR A 388 1.16 -3.75 -1.56
C TYR A 388 2.22 -4.13 -2.61
N HIS A 389 3.31 -4.82 -2.22
CA HIS A 389 4.33 -5.30 -3.15
C HIS A 389 3.85 -6.52 -3.97
N TRP A 390 2.83 -6.32 -4.81
CA TRP A 390 2.12 -7.34 -5.60
C TRP A 390 2.80 -7.68 -6.94
N HIS A 391 4.13 -7.78 -6.91
CA HIS A 391 4.95 -8.20 -8.05
C HIS A 391 4.54 -9.54 -8.71
N PRO A 392 3.92 -10.52 -8.02
CA PRO A 392 3.41 -11.72 -8.69
C PRO A 392 2.38 -11.44 -9.79
N LEU A 393 1.72 -10.27 -9.81
CA LEU A 393 0.79 -9.89 -10.88
C LEU A 393 1.45 -9.83 -12.25
N MET A 394 2.74 -9.48 -12.32
CA MET A 394 3.45 -9.28 -13.59
C MET A 394 3.62 -10.61 -14.33
N PRO A 395 3.41 -10.66 -15.65
CA PRO A 395 3.45 -11.91 -16.43
C PRO A 395 4.88 -12.38 -16.69
N ASP A 396 5.06 -13.46 -17.46
CA ASP A 396 6.39 -13.88 -17.96
C ASP A 396 6.85 -12.98 -19.13
N SER A 397 5.89 -12.48 -19.93
CA SER A 397 6.09 -11.59 -21.08
C SER A 397 4.84 -10.71 -21.31
N PHE A 398 4.94 -9.64 -22.08
CA PHE A 398 3.85 -8.69 -22.34
C PHE A 398 3.36 -8.84 -23.78
N TRP A 399 2.07 -9.12 -23.97
CA TRP A 399 1.48 -9.32 -25.29
C TRP A 399 0.75 -8.05 -25.72
N VAL A 400 1.01 -7.59 -26.95
CA VAL A 400 0.27 -6.50 -27.60
C VAL A 400 -0.15 -6.97 -28.99
N GLY A 401 -1.44 -7.30 -29.14
CA GLY A 401 -1.93 -8.02 -30.32
C GLY A 401 -1.28 -9.40 -30.41
N SER A 402 -0.62 -9.70 -31.54
CA SER A 402 0.13 -10.94 -31.75
C SER A 402 1.60 -10.86 -31.34
N GLN A 403 2.09 -9.68 -30.96
CA GLN A 403 3.50 -9.46 -30.63
C GLN A 403 3.75 -9.72 -29.14
N GLU A 404 4.74 -10.56 -28.86
CA GLU A 404 5.26 -10.80 -27.51
C GLU A 404 6.47 -9.90 -27.24
N TYR A 405 6.50 -9.26 -26.08
CA TYR A 405 7.60 -8.45 -25.57
C TYR A 405 8.17 -9.06 -24.30
N SER A 406 9.49 -9.28 -24.29
CA SER A 406 10.25 -9.59 -23.08
C SER A 406 10.30 -8.40 -22.10
N TYR A 407 10.73 -8.64 -20.86
CA TYR A 407 10.97 -7.57 -19.89
C TYR A 407 11.98 -6.54 -20.41
N GLU A 408 13.06 -6.97 -21.05
CA GLU A 408 14.08 -6.09 -21.62
C GLU A 408 13.54 -5.18 -22.73
N GLN A 409 12.55 -5.65 -23.48
CA GLN A 409 11.90 -4.86 -24.52
C GLN A 409 10.77 -3.97 -23.99
N PHE A 410 10.18 -4.31 -22.84
CA PHE A 410 9.07 -3.57 -22.23
C PHE A 410 9.56 -2.47 -21.28
N LEU A 411 10.55 -2.75 -20.43
CA LEU A 411 11.11 -1.80 -19.48
C LEU A 411 11.82 -0.65 -20.21
N PHE A 412 11.53 0.58 -19.78
CA PHE A 412 12.05 1.82 -20.36
C PHE A 412 11.79 1.99 -21.86
N ASN A 413 10.80 1.29 -22.42
CA ASN A 413 10.43 1.45 -23.81
C ASN A 413 9.69 2.78 -24.03
N THR A 414 10.39 3.76 -24.60
CA THR A 414 9.87 5.13 -24.80
C THR A 414 9.00 5.29 -26.04
N SER A 415 8.86 4.28 -26.89
CA SER A 415 8.12 4.37 -28.15
C SER A 415 6.89 3.45 -28.20
N MET A 416 6.77 2.42 -27.36
CA MET A 416 5.66 1.47 -27.40
C MET A 416 4.30 2.16 -27.26
N LEU A 417 4.19 3.12 -26.35
CA LEU A 417 2.96 3.88 -26.12
C LEU A 417 2.50 4.65 -27.36
N THR A 418 3.41 5.38 -28.00
CA THR A 418 3.10 6.20 -29.18
C THR A 418 2.98 5.36 -30.44
N HIS A 419 3.68 4.23 -30.53
CA HIS A 419 3.64 3.32 -31.67
C HIS A 419 2.30 2.58 -31.78
N TYR A 420 1.79 2.05 -30.66
CA TYR A 420 0.51 1.34 -30.64
C TYR A 420 -0.69 2.23 -30.40
N GLY A 421 -0.53 3.34 -29.67
CA GLY A 421 -1.64 4.16 -29.18
C GLY A 421 -2.27 3.61 -27.91
N ILE A 422 -3.17 4.40 -27.33
CA ILE A 422 -3.82 4.09 -26.05
C ILE A 422 -4.80 2.92 -26.22
N GLU A 423 -5.59 2.92 -27.28
CA GLU A 423 -6.66 1.96 -27.54
C GLU A 423 -6.14 0.52 -27.63
N ALA A 424 -5.08 0.31 -28.42
CA ALA A 424 -4.47 -1.01 -28.63
C ALA A 424 -3.84 -1.56 -27.35
N LEU A 425 -3.17 -0.71 -26.55
CA LEU A 425 -2.58 -1.13 -25.29
C LEU A 425 -3.64 -1.41 -24.21
N VAL A 426 -4.71 -0.63 -24.15
CA VAL A 426 -5.83 -0.90 -23.24
C VAL A 426 -6.49 -2.23 -23.57
N ASP A 427 -6.77 -2.52 -24.85
CA ASP A 427 -7.36 -3.80 -25.26
C ASP A 427 -6.43 -4.97 -24.89
N ALA A 428 -5.14 -4.85 -25.22
CA ALA A 428 -4.13 -5.86 -24.92
C ALA A 428 -4.02 -6.17 -23.42
N PHE A 429 -3.84 -5.14 -22.58
CA PHE A 429 -3.71 -5.31 -21.14
C PHE A 429 -5.02 -5.74 -20.47
N SER A 430 -6.17 -5.43 -21.07
CA SER A 430 -7.47 -5.89 -20.57
C SER A 430 -7.70 -7.38 -20.87
N ARG A 431 -7.04 -7.95 -21.87
CA ARG A 431 -7.15 -9.37 -22.26
C ARG A 431 -6.12 -10.27 -21.61
N GLN A 432 -4.91 -9.76 -21.36
CA GLN A 432 -3.84 -10.57 -20.79
C GLN A 432 -4.03 -10.79 -19.27
N SER A 433 -4.07 -12.05 -18.84
CA SER A 433 -4.18 -12.43 -17.42
C SER A 433 -2.97 -11.97 -16.60
N ALA A 434 -3.23 -11.49 -15.39
CA ALA A 434 -2.24 -11.25 -14.35
C ALA A 434 -1.98 -12.53 -13.51
N GLY A 435 -0.84 -12.57 -12.81
CA GLY A 435 -0.49 -13.68 -11.94
C GLY A 435 -1.16 -13.61 -10.56
N ARG A 436 -1.37 -14.77 -9.93
CA ARG A 436 -1.88 -14.88 -8.55
C ARG A 436 -0.88 -14.29 -7.55
N ILE A 437 -1.36 -13.49 -6.58
CA ILE A 437 -0.53 -12.81 -5.58
C ILE A 437 -0.07 -13.78 -4.47
N GLY A 438 -1.02 -14.48 -3.83
CA GLY A 438 -0.74 -15.38 -2.70
C GLY A 438 -0.36 -16.81 -3.10
N GLY A 439 -0.07 -17.62 -2.09
CA GLY A 439 0.28 -19.05 -2.21
C GLY A 439 1.73 -19.34 -2.62
N GLY A 440 2.58 -18.31 -2.75
CA GLY A 440 4.00 -18.44 -3.05
C GLY A 440 4.35 -18.83 -4.50
N ARG A 441 5.67 -18.86 -4.76
CA ARG A 441 6.33 -19.34 -5.99
C ARG A 441 5.77 -18.75 -7.28
N ASN A 442 5.51 -17.43 -7.33
CA ASN A 442 4.90 -16.77 -8.49
C ASN A 442 5.45 -15.36 -8.82
N ILE A 443 6.59 -14.93 -8.25
CA ILE A 443 7.27 -13.69 -8.66
C ILE A 443 8.22 -13.99 -9.82
N ASP A 444 8.05 -13.29 -10.94
CA ASP A 444 8.95 -13.42 -12.09
C ASP A 444 10.41 -13.09 -11.73
N HIS A 445 11.37 -13.78 -12.33
CA HIS A 445 12.77 -13.65 -11.97
C HIS A 445 13.34 -12.24 -12.22
N HIS A 446 12.81 -11.48 -13.18
CA HIS A 446 13.26 -10.11 -13.48
C HIS A 446 12.98 -9.15 -12.31
N VAL A 447 11.91 -9.39 -11.54
CA VAL A 447 11.49 -8.53 -10.42
C VAL A 447 11.64 -9.20 -9.04
N LEU A 448 12.17 -10.42 -8.96
CA LEU A 448 12.42 -11.12 -7.69
C LEU A 448 13.31 -10.31 -6.74
N HIS A 449 14.26 -9.55 -7.28
CA HIS A 449 15.16 -8.72 -6.50
C HIS A 449 14.39 -7.69 -5.65
N VAL A 450 13.24 -7.19 -6.13
CA VAL A 450 12.41 -6.25 -5.37
C VAL A 450 11.88 -6.91 -4.10
N ALA A 451 11.37 -8.14 -4.19
CA ALA A 451 10.89 -8.89 -3.02
C ALA A 451 12.00 -9.19 -2.01
N VAL A 452 13.24 -9.43 -2.48
CA VAL A 452 14.41 -9.60 -1.61
C VAL A 452 14.72 -8.30 -0.86
N GLU A 453 14.68 -7.16 -1.54
CA GLU A 453 14.87 -5.85 -0.90
C GLU A 453 13.71 -5.52 0.06
N THR A 454 12.46 -5.89 -0.25
CA THR A 454 11.31 -5.75 0.65
C THR A 454 11.52 -6.51 1.97
N ILE A 455 12.05 -7.74 1.92
CA ILE A 455 12.40 -8.53 3.12
C ILE A 455 13.51 -7.84 3.91
N LYS A 456 14.56 -7.34 3.25
CA LYS A 456 15.66 -6.62 3.91
C LYS A 456 15.16 -5.34 4.57
N GLU A 457 14.34 -4.57 3.88
CA GLU A 457 13.71 -3.35 4.41
C GLU A 457 12.85 -3.66 5.64
N SER A 458 12.05 -4.74 5.61
CA SER A 458 11.26 -5.18 6.77
C SER A 458 12.12 -5.44 8.01
N ARG A 459 13.35 -5.96 7.82
CA ARG A 459 14.31 -6.20 8.91
C ARG A 459 14.93 -4.91 9.43
N GLU A 460 15.26 -3.98 8.55
CA GLU A 460 15.76 -2.64 8.92
C GLU A 460 14.70 -1.84 9.68
N LEU A 461 13.43 -1.93 9.23
CA LEU A 461 12.27 -1.36 9.90
C LEU A 461 11.89 -2.08 11.20
N ARG A 462 12.50 -3.25 11.45
CA ARG A 462 12.25 -4.12 12.60
C ARG A 462 10.76 -4.38 12.78
N LEU A 463 10.07 -4.73 11.69
CA LEU A 463 8.65 -5.12 11.77
C LEU A 463 8.50 -6.32 12.71
N GLN A 464 7.42 -6.33 13.49
CA GLN A 464 7.09 -7.46 14.34
C GLN A 464 6.74 -8.71 13.51
N PRO A 465 6.80 -9.92 14.10
CA PRO A 465 6.49 -11.13 13.37
C PRO A 465 5.03 -11.14 12.90
N PHE A 466 4.77 -11.91 11.84
CA PHE A 466 3.50 -12.00 11.15
C PHE A 466 2.33 -12.31 12.09
N ASN A 467 2.53 -13.18 13.08
CA ASN A 467 1.51 -13.53 14.06
C ASN A 467 1.11 -12.36 14.98
N GLU A 468 2.01 -11.41 15.29
CA GLU A 468 1.65 -10.19 16.03
C GLU A 468 0.75 -9.29 15.19
N TYR A 469 1.04 -9.17 13.89
CA TYR A 469 0.15 -8.48 12.95
C TYR A 469 -1.19 -9.20 12.81
N ARG A 470 -1.23 -10.54 12.73
CA ARG A 470 -2.50 -11.28 12.73
C ARG A 470 -3.36 -10.95 13.95
N LYS A 471 -2.79 -11.00 15.15
CA LYS A 471 -3.48 -10.59 16.39
C LYS A 471 -3.94 -9.14 16.33
N ARG A 472 -3.10 -8.21 15.85
CA ARG A 472 -3.42 -6.78 15.73
C ARG A 472 -4.64 -6.50 14.85
N PHE A 473 -4.86 -7.32 13.83
CA PHE A 473 -5.99 -7.21 12.91
C PHE A 473 -7.16 -8.16 13.26
N GLY A 474 -7.16 -8.73 14.46
CA GLY A 474 -8.27 -9.53 14.98
C GLY A 474 -8.36 -10.95 14.39
N MET A 475 -7.26 -11.46 13.85
CA MET A 475 -7.11 -12.83 13.41
C MET A 475 -6.42 -13.68 14.50
N ARG A 476 -6.63 -15.00 14.45
CA ARG A 476 -5.88 -15.93 15.28
C ARG A 476 -4.47 -16.11 14.71
N PRO A 477 -3.42 -16.16 15.55
CA PRO A 477 -2.08 -16.51 15.09
C PRO A 477 -2.06 -17.94 14.54
N TYR A 478 -1.20 -18.21 13.57
CA TYR A 478 -0.97 -19.57 13.06
C TYR A 478 -0.15 -20.39 14.07
N MET A 479 -0.52 -21.66 14.25
CA MET A 479 0.13 -22.57 15.19
C MET A 479 1.24 -23.40 14.54
N SER A 480 1.32 -23.42 13.21
CA SER A 480 2.36 -24.12 12.45
C SER A 480 2.50 -23.56 11.04
N PHE A 481 3.64 -23.80 10.40
CA PHE A 481 3.84 -23.49 8.97
C PHE A 481 2.93 -24.32 8.06
N GLN A 482 2.54 -25.53 8.49
CA GLN A 482 1.57 -26.36 7.76
C GLN A 482 0.17 -25.73 7.76
N GLU A 483 -0.24 -25.10 8.86
CA GLU A 483 -1.51 -24.38 8.93
C GLU A 483 -1.50 -23.13 8.04
N LEU A 484 -0.39 -22.39 8.01
CA LEU A 484 -0.17 -21.19 7.19
C LEU A 484 -0.27 -21.51 5.69
N THR A 485 0.56 -22.44 5.21
CA THR A 485 0.72 -22.74 3.78
C THR A 485 -0.37 -23.66 3.24
N GLY A 486 -1.02 -24.45 4.11
CA GLY A 486 -1.98 -25.48 3.71
C GLY A 486 -1.34 -26.69 3.03
N GLU A 487 -0.01 -26.78 3.01
CA GLU A 487 0.75 -27.88 2.39
C GLU A 487 1.95 -28.29 3.28
N LYS A 488 2.75 -29.28 2.85
CA LYS A 488 3.78 -29.90 3.71
C LYS A 488 5.23 -29.62 3.28
N GLU A 489 5.47 -29.39 2.00
CA GLU A 489 6.81 -29.22 1.43
C GLU A 489 7.40 -27.86 1.82
N MET A 490 6.73 -26.75 1.49
CA MET A 490 7.22 -25.42 1.89
C MET A 490 7.14 -25.25 3.40
N ALA A 491 6.09 -25.80 4.04
CA ALA A 491 5.95 -25.77 5.48
C ALA A 491 7.17 -26.34 6.22
N ALA A 492 7.66 -27.51 5.82
CA ALA A 492 8.81 -28.16 6.44
C ALA A 492 10.10 -27.35 6.22
N GLU A 493 10.33 -26.83 5.02
CA GLU A 493 11.52 -26.00 4.76
C GLU A 493 11.46 -24.65 5.50
N LEU A 494 10.29 -24.03 5.62
CA LEU A 494 10.10 -22.79 6.39
C LEU A 494 10.33 -23.03 7.88
N GLU A 495 9.82 -24.14 8.42
CA GLU A 495 10.04 -24.56 9.80
C GLU A 495 11.53 -24.78 10.07
N GLU A 496 12.23 -25.47 9.16
CA GLU A 496 13.68 -25.64 9.25
C GLU A 496 14.40 -24.29 9.26
N LEU A 497 14.01 -23.34 8.41
CA LEU A 497 14.68 -22.05 8.27
C LEU A 497 14.43 -21.11 9.46
N TYR A 498 13.17 -20.87 9.82
CA TYR A 498 12.79 -19.93 10.88
C TYR A 498 12.90 -20.51 12.29
N GLY A 499 12.66 -21.82 12.44
CA GLY A 499 12.67 -22.55 13.71
C GLY A 499 11.40 -22.39 14.56
N ASP A 500 10.58 -21.35 14.33
CA ASP A 500 9.34 -21.09 15.06
C ASP A 500 8.37 -20.29 14.17
N ILE A 501 7.08 -20.64 14.18
CA ILE A 501 6.03 -19.92 13.43
C ILE A 501 5.84 -18.48 13.94
N ASP A 502 6.09 -18.25 15.24
CA ASP A 502 6.04 -16.92 15.85
C ASP A 502 7.25 -16.04 15.49
N ALA A 503 8.19 -16.54 14.68
CA ALA A 503 9.32 -15.79 14.13
C ALA A 503 9.18 -15.49 12.63
N LEU A 504 8.09 -15.93 11.99
CA LEU A 504 7.83 -15.67 10.57
C LEU A 504 7.69 -14.17 10.32
N GLU A 505 8.39 -13.67 9.29
CA GLU A 505 8.37 -12.27 8.89
C GLU A 505 7.07 -11.87 8.18
N PHE A 506 6.71 -10.58 8.28
CA PHE A 506 5.45 -10.03 7.77
C PHE A 506 5.21 -10.29 6.27
N TYR A 507 6.12 -9.82 5.40
CA TYR A 507 5.94 -9.93 3.95
C TYR A 507 6.00 -11.38 3.43
N PRO A 508 6.96 -12.24 3.86
CA PRO A 508 6.92 -13.67 3.55
C PRO A 508 5.63 -14.34 4.04
N GLY A 509 5.15 -14.03 5.25
CA GLY A 509 3.90 -14.57 5.76
C GLY A 509 2.69 -14.24 4.88
N LEU A 510 2.59 -13.00 4.40
CA LEU A 510 1.52 -12.57 3.49
C LEU A 510 1.52 -13.32 2.15
N LEU A 511 2.69 -13.51 1.53
CA LEU A 511 2.78 -14.13 0.20
C LEU A 511 2.70 -15.66 0.23
N LEU A 512 3.12 -16.29 1.33
CA LEU A 512 3.16 -17.75 1.48
C LEU A 512 1.91 -18.33 2.15
N GLU A 513 1.04 -17.48 2.68
CA GLU A 513 -0.27 -17.88 3.20
C GLU A 513 -1.11 -18.55 2.10
N LYS A 514 -1.81 -19.63 2.47
CA LYS A 514 -2.76 -20.30 1.58
C LYS A 514 -3.84 -19.32 1.11
N CYS A 515 -4.10 -19.31 -0.20
CA CYS A 515 -5.18 -18.50 -0.76
C CYS A 515 -6.56 -19.01 -0.29
N HIS A 516 -7.54 -18.10 -0.24
CA HIS A 516 -8.94 -18.53 -0.22
C HIS A 516 -9.30 -19.30 -1.51
N PRO A 517 -10.35 -20.15 -1.48
CA PRO A 517 -10.77 -20.91 -2.65
C PRO A 517 -11.02 -20.00 -3.86
N ASN A 518 -10.32 -20.27 -4.97
CA ASN A 518 -10.39 -19.49 -6.22
C ASN A 518 -10.14 -17.98 -6.04
N SER A 519 -9.31 -17.59 -5.05
CA SER A 519 -8.98 -16.20 -4.78
C SER A 519 -7.52 -15.85 -5.09
N ILE A 520 -7.26 -14.57 -5.30
CA ILE A 520 -5.94 -14.03 -5.67
C ILE A 520 -4.92 -14.11 -4.52
N PHE A 521 -5.37 -14.11 -3.27
CA PHE A 521 -4.54 -14.13 -2.05
C PHE A 521 -5.25 -14.79 -0.84
N GLY A 522 -4.56 -14.86 0.30
CA GLY A 522 -5.07 -15.39 1.57
C GLY A 522 -5.80 -14.37 2.46
N GLU A 523 -6.25 -14.86 3.62
CA GLU A 523 -7.04 -14.12 4.62
C GLU A 523 -6.32 -12.86 5.13
N SER A 524 -5.02 -12.95 5.43
CA SER A 524 -4.25 -11.83 6.00
C SER A 524 -4.17 -10.64 5.05
N MET A 525 -4.06 -10.90 3.74
CA MET A 525 -3.99 -9.83 2.75
C MET A 525 -5.28 -8.99 2.74
N ILE A 526 -6.44 -9.62 2.94
CA ILE A 526 -7.75 -8.95 3.06
C ILE A 526 -7.86 -8.25 4.41
N GLU A 527 -7.66 -8.98 5.51
CA GLU A 527 -7.92 -8.48 6.86
C GLU A 527 -7.00 -7.34 7.27
N ILE A 528 -5.77 -7.31 6.74
CA ILE A 528 -4.79 -6.25 6.96
C ILE A 528 -4.90 -5.16 5.89
N GLY A 529 -5.05 -5.52 4.62
CA GLY A 529 -5.09 -4.58 3.51
C GLY A 529 -6.37 -3.73 3.44
N ALA A 530 -7.53 -4.33 3.70
CA ALA A 530 -8.82 -3.63 3.59
C ALA A 530 -8.95 -2.44 4.56
N PRO A 531 -8.59 -2.55 5.86
CA PRO A 531 -8.55 -1.41 6.77
C PRO A 531 -7.72 -0.23 6.27
N PHE A 532 -6.48 -0.48 5.80
CA PHE A 532 -5.61 0.58 5.28
C PHE A 532 -6.19 1.21 4.01
N SER A 533 -6.67 0.38 3.07
CA SER A 533 -7.26 0.84 1.81
C SER A 533 -8.48 1.72 2.05
N LEU A 534 -9.47 1.23 2.80
CA LEU A 534 -10.72 1.95 3.06
C LEU A 534 -10.50 3.23 3.87
N LYS A 535 -9.58 3.21 4.84
CA LYS A 535 -9.17 4.41 5.58
C LYS A 535 -8.47 5.43 4.68
N GLY A 536 -7.61 4.98 3.76
CA GLY A 536 -6.95 5.86 2.79
C GLY A 536 -7.91 6.49 1.79
N LEU A 537 -8.94 5.76 1.37
CA LEU A 537 -9.96 6.23 0.43
C LEU A 537 -10.95 7.20 1.09
N LEU A 538 -11.68 6.75 2.12
CA LEU A 538 -12.71 7.59 2.76
C LEU A 538 -12.15 8.59 3.78
N GLY A 539 -10.89 8.42 4.21
CA GLY A 539 -10.14 9.40 4.97
C GLY A 539 -9.76 10.64 4.17
N ASN A 540 -10.03 10.67 2.86
CA ASN A 540 -9.80 11.83 2.02
C ASN A 540 -10.75 12.98 2.41
N PRO A 541 -10.27 14.23 2.50
CA PRO A 541 -11.11 15.37 2.85
C PRO A 541 -12.31 15.59 1.90
N ILE A 542 -12.22 15.17 0.62
CA ILE A 542 -13.37 15.30 -0.30
C ILE A 542 -14.59 14.49 0.15
N CYS A 543 -14.38 13.45 0.97
CA CYS A 543 -15.45 12.62 1.54
C CYS A 543 -16.06 13.24 2.82
N SER A 544 -15.53 14.35 3.31
CA SER A 544 -16.08 15.00 4.50
C SER A 544 -17.42 15.69 4.18
N PRO A 545 -18.33 15.81 5.16
CA PRO A 545 -19.58 16.57 4.99
C PRO A 545 -19.35 18.01 4.52
N GLU A 546 -18.17 18.57 4.80
CA GLU A 546 -17.85 19.95 4.41
C GLU A 546 -17.57 20.06 2.91
N TYR A 547 -16.92 19.06 2.31
CA TYR A 547 -16.44 19.11 0.92
C TYR A 547 -17.36 18.35 -0.03
N TRP A 548 -18.11 17.35 0.42
CA TRP A 548 -18.97 16.52 -0.43
C TRP A 548 -20.27 17.25 -0.80
N LYS A 549 -20.13 18.32 -1.59
CA LYS A 549 -21.18 19.24 -2.02
C LYS A 549 -20.99 19.54 -3.51
N PRO A 550 -22.07 19.75 -4.29
CA PRO A 550 -21.95 20.08 -5.71
C PRO A 550 -21.02 21.25 -6.00
N SER A 551 -21.04 22.29 -5.15
CA SER A 551 -20.22 23.50 -5.31
C SER A 551 -18.70 23.23 -5.31
N THR A 552 -18.23 22.21 -4.57
CA THR A 552 -16.81 21.81 -4.55
C THR A 552 -16.33 21.34 -5.91
N PHE A 553 -17.22 20.73 -6.69
CA PHE A 553 -16.95 20.16 -8.01
C PHE A 553 -17.44 21.06 -9.15
N GLY A 554 -17.71 22.34 -8.87
CA GLY A 554 -18.22 23.27 -9.89
C GLY A 554 -19.66 23.02 -10.32
N GLY A 555 -20.50 22.53 -9.41
CA GLY A 555 -21.92 22.31 -9.64
C GLY A 555 -22.29 20.84 -9.89
N GLU A 556 -23.55 20.62 -10.24
CA GLU A 556 -24.09 19.26 -10.45
C GLU A 556 -23.37 18.51 -11.56
N MET A 557 -22.91 19.20 -12.61
CA MET A 557 -22.16 18.59 -13.71
C MET A 557 -20.90 17.86 -13.19
N GLY A 558 -19.97 18.57 -12.54
CA GLY A 558 -18.75 17.96 -12.01
C GLY A 558 -19.01 16.97 -10.89
N PHE A 559 -20.05 17.19 -10.08
CA PHE A 559 -20.43 16.24 -9.04
C PHE A 559 -20.96 14.92 -9.62
N ASN A 560 -21.71 14.98 -10.72
CA ASN A 560 -22.19 13.81 -11.44
C ASN A 560 -21.07 13.07 -12.17
N MET A 561 -20.03 13.76 -12.66
CA MET A 561 -18.82 13.10 -13.18
C MET A 561 -18.24 12.16 -12.12
N VAL A 562 -18.02 12.68 -10.90
CA VAL A 562 -17.55 11.86 -9.76
C VAL A 562 -18.48 10.70 -9.45
N LYS A 563 -19.79 10.94 -9.31
CA LYS A 563 -20.77 9.91 -8.93
C LYS A 563 -20.92 8.79 -9.96
N THR A 564 -20.67 9.10 -11.23
CA THR A 564 -20.87 8.19 -12.37
C THR A 564 -19.57 7.77 -13.06
N ALA A 565 -18.42 8.04 -12.44
CA ALA A 565 -17.13 7.65 -12.97
C ALA A 565 -17.01 6.13 -13.07
N THR A 566 -16.46 5.66 -14.18
CA THR A 566 -16.14 4.25 -14.41
C THR A 566 -14.84 4.16 -15.20
N LEU A 567 -14.10 3.05 -15.06
CA LEU A 567 -12.91 2.76 -15.85
C LEU A 567 -13.23 2.82 -17.35
N LYS A 568 -14.40 2.29 -17.74
CA LYS A 568 -14.85 2.33 -19.14
C LYS A 568 -15.04 3.75 -19.66
N LYS A 569 -15.66 4.65 -18.87
CA LYS A 569 -15.82 6.06 -19.25
C LYS A 569 -14.47 6.78 -19.30
N LEU A 570 -13.61 6.55 -18.31
CA LEU A 570 -12.26 7.12 -18.27
C LEU A 570 -11.48 6.80 -19.55
N VAL A 571 -11.56 5.56 -20.05
CA VAL A 571 -10.92 5.19 -21.32
C VAL A 571 -11.69 5.77 -22.50
N CYS A 572 -12.95 5.38 -22.69
CA CYS A 572 -13.67 5.60 -23.95
C CYS A 572 -14.04 7.06 -24.25
N LEU A 573 -14.08 7.94 -23.23
CA LEU A 573 -14.24 9.39 -23.42
C LEU A 573 -12.92 10.10 -23.75
N ASN A 574 -11.78 9.42 -23.60
CA ASN A 574 -10.44 9.96 -23.83
C ASN A 574 -9.69 9.24 -24.97
N THR A 575 -10.41 8.44 -25.76
CA THR A 575 -9.89 7.70 -26.92
C THR A 575 -10.78 7.91 -28.14
N LYS A 576 -10.26 7.70 -29.36
CA LYS A 576 -11.04 7.85 -30.60
C LYS A 576 -12.02 6.69 -30.79
N THR A 577 -11.60 5.49 -30.43
CA THR A 577 -12.45 4.28 -30.39
C THR A 577 -12.52 3.74 -28.96
N CYS A 578 -13.56 2.96 -28.65
CA CYS A 578 -13.75 2.38 -27.32
C CYS A 578 -13.30 0.91 -27.33
N PRO A 579 -12.07 0.59 -26.84
CA PRO A 579 -11.55 -0.78 -26.81
C PRO A 579 -12.27 -1.64 -25.74
N TYR A 580 -11.94 -2.94 -25.69
CA TYR A 580 -12.28 -3.74 -24.52
C TYR A 580 -11.50 -3.21 -23.30
N VAL A 581 -12.22 -2.79 -22.28
CA VAL A 581 -11.66 -2.26 -21.03
C VAL A 581 -12.37 -2.86 -19.84
N SER A 582 -11.59 -3.51 -18.98
CA SER A 582 -12.06 -4.17 -17.76
C SER A 582 -10.87 -4.42 -16.84
N PHE A 583 -11.11 -4.71 -15.56
CA PHE A 583 -10.12 -5.28 -14.65
C PHE A 583 -10.10 -6.81 -14.62
N ARG A 584 -11.01 -7.44 -15.38
CA ARG A 584 -11.12 -8.88 -15.56
C ARG A 584 -10.94 -9.23 -17.02
N VAL A 585 -10.26 -10.34 -17.30
CA VAL A 585 -10.17 -10.92 -18.65
C VAL A 585 -11.57 -11.25 -19.22
N PRO A 586 -11.77 -11.20 -20.54
CA PRO A 586 -13.05 -11.56 -21.15
C PRO A 586 -13.39 -13.03 -20.89
N ASP A 587 -14.69 -13.34 -20.84
CA ASP A 587 -15.18 -14.72 -20.72
C ASP A 587 -14.86 -15.48 -22.02
N PRO A 588 -14.17 -16.64 -21.96
CA PRO A 588 -13.89 -17.47 -23.14
C PRO A 588 -15.15 -17.85 -23.94
N HIS A 589 -16.33 -17.83 -23.32
CA HIS A 589 -17.59 -18.15 -23.99
C HIS A 589 -18.30 -16.97 -24.66
N GLN A 590 -17.82 -15.73 -24.50
CA GLN A 590 -18.44 -14.54 -25.10
C GLN A 590 -17.70 -14.00 -26.34
N ASP A 591 -16.44 -14.37 -26.58
CA ASP A 591 -15.65 -13.93 -27.75
C ASP A 591 -15.69 -14.98 -28.87
N GLY A 592 -16.71 -14.90 -29.73
CA GLY A 592 -16.90 -15.73 -30.92
C GLY A 592 -17.15 -14.93 -32.21
N GLY A 593 -16.88 -13.63 -32.25
CA GLY A 593 -17.06 -12.80 -33.44
C GLY A 593 -16.18 -11.56 -33.45
N PRO A 594 -15.86 -10.99 -34.63
CA PRO A 594 -15.13 -9.73 -34.71
C PRO A 594 -15.97 -8.65 -34.02
N GLY A 595 -15.47 -8.14 -32.90
CA GLY A 595 -16.11 -7.03 -32.19
C GLY A 595 -16.24 -5.85 -33.15
N VAL A 596 -17.48 -5.55 -33.54
CA VAL A 596 -17.80 -4.38 -34.36
C VAL A 596 -17.36 -3.15 -33.57
N GLU A 597 -16.29 -2.50 -34.04
CA GLU A 597 -15.84 -1.19 -33.58
C GLU A 597 -17.02 -0.23 -33.66
N ARG A 598 -17.55 0.18 -32.51
CA ARG A 598 -18.53 1.28 -32.44
C ARG A 598 -17.75 2.56 -32.15
N PRO A 599 -17.96 3.64 -32.92
CA PRO A 599 -17.43 4.95 -32.57
C PRO A 599 -17.93 5.35 -31.17
N SER A 600 -17.08 6.02 -30.38
CA SER A 600 -17.51 6.60 -29.10
C SER A 600 -18.58 7.68 -29.37
N THR A 601 -19.85 7.31 -29.24
CA THR A 601 -21.00 8.23 -29.34
C THR A 601 -21.65 8.39 -27.98
N GLU A 602 -20.93 8.98 -27.02
CA GLU A 602 -21.52 9.69 -25.88
C GLU A 602 -20.61 10.90 -25.61
N LEU A 603 -21.12 12.09 -25.93
CA LEU A 603 -20.53 13.41 -25.63
C LEU A 603 -21.03 13.88 -24.28
#